data_AF-A0A392NMH7-F1
#
_entry.id   AF-A0A392NMH7-F1
#
_cell.length_a   1.000
_cell.length_b   1.000
_cell.length_c   1.000
_cell.angle_alpha   90.00
_cell.angle_beta   90.00
_cell.angle_gamma   90.00
#
_symmetry.space_group_name_H-M   'P 1'
#
loop_
_entity.id
_entity.type
_entity.pdbx_description
1 polymer ?
#
loop_
_entity_poly.entity_id
_entity_poly.type
_entity_poly.pdbx_seq_one_letter_code
_entity_poly.pdbx_strand_id
1 'polypeptide(L)'
;GTKVIVYNLWFNDEGITELDFDTDPKDIRIAWDIKKLGTKPAWKRIQEEHIAKRFRYSLRVYLSILYLRLPTNFQIILRGEAVKPHSIADDLKLVEFVKYSPQCSGHVEVIILNF
;
A
#
# COMPACT_ATOMS: atom_id res chain seq x y z
N GLY A 1 2.52 -15.65 -22.50
CA GLY A 1 2.02 -14.59 -21.62
C GLY A 1 0.54 -14.80 -21.39
N THR A 2 -0.04 -14.11 -20.40
CA THR A 2 -1.46 -14.25 -20.03
C THR A 2 -2.07 -12.86 -19.96
N LYS A 3 -3.25 -12.67 -20.56
CA LYS A 3 -4.01 -11.42 -20.46
C LYS A 3 -5.34 -11.73 -19.79
N VAL A 4 -5.60 -11.03 -18.69
CA VAL A 4 -6.88 -11.11 -17.95
C VAL A 4 -7.61 -9.80 -18.18
N ILE A 5 -8.89 -9.88 -18.57
CA ILE A 5 -9.78 -8.73 -18.70
C ILE A 5 -10.94 -8.94 -17.74
N VAL A 6 -11.11 -8.00 -16.81
CA VAL A 6 -12.24 -7.95 -15.87
C VAL A 6 -13.15 -6.81 -16.32
N TYR A 7 -14.45 -7.08 -16.42
CA TYR A 7 -15.48 -6.13 -16.85
C TYR A 7 -16.72 -6.28 -15.96
N ASN A 8 -17.72 -5.42 -16.16
CA ASN A 8 -18.87 -5.28 -15.26
C ASN A 8 -18.42 -5.08 -13.80
N LEU A 9 -17.56 -4.06 -13.61
CA LEU A 9 -17.04 -3.69 -12.31
C LEU A 9 -18.19 -3.37 -11.34
N TRP A 10 -17.95 -3.57 -10.05
CA TRP A 10 -18.96 -3.35 -9.03
C TRP A 10 -19.34 -1.87 -8.92
N PHE A 11 -20.65 -1.63 -8.80
CA PHE A 11 -21.24 -0.33 -8.51
C PHE A 11 -22.06 -0.42 -7.23
N ASN A 12 -22.09 0.66 -6.46
CA ASN A 12 -23.01 0.77 -5.33
C ASN A 12 -24.44 1.12 -5.81
N ASP A 13 -25.38 1.20 -4.86
CA ASP A 13 -26.80 1.51 -5.12
C ASP A 13 -27.03 2.88 -5.78
N GLU A 14 -26.04 3.78 -5.72
CA GLU A 14 -26.07 5.11 -6.32
C GLU A 14 -25.45 5.13 -7.74
N GLY A 15 -25.06 3.96 -8.27
CA GLY A 15 -24.40 3.84 -9.58
C GLY A 15 -22.94 4.31 -9.58
N ILE A 16 -22.30 4.38 -8.43
CA ILE A 16 -20.91 4.82 -8.27
C ILE A 16 -20.01 3.60 -8.18
N THR A 17 -18.97 3.58 -9.01
CA THR A 17 -17.94 2.54 -9.02
C THR A 17 -17.08 2.63 -7.75
N GLU A 18 -16.70 1.49 -7.18
CA GLU A 18 -15.75 1.43 -6.05
C GLU A 18 -14.38 2.02 -6.41
N LEU A 19 -14.00 1.93 -7.69
CA LEU A 19 -12.72 2.38 -8.20
C LEU A 19 -12.86 3.74 -8.90
N ASP A 20 -11.96 4.65 -8.55
CA ASP A 20 -11.79 5.96 -9.17
C ASP A 20 -10.62 5.91 -10.15
N PHE A 21 -10.93 6.12 -11.43
CA PHE A 21 -9.98 6.16 -12.54
C PHE A 21 -9.72 7.58 -13.04
N ASP A 22 -10.42 8.58 -12.52
CA ASP A 22 -10.47 9.92 -13.13
C ASP A 22 -9.65 10.94 -12.34
N THR A 23 -9.62 10.85 -11.00
CA THR A 23 -8.93 11.85 -10.16
C THR A 23 -7.42 11.92 -10.42
N ASP A 24 -6.77 10.80 -10.68
CA ASP A 24 -5.34 10.74 -10.96
C ASP A 24 -5.08 9.90 -12.22
N PRO A 25 -4.59 10.51 -13.31
CA PRO A 25 -4.41 9.84 -14.58
C PRO A 25 -3.32 8.76 -14.58
N LYS A 26 -2.60 8.59 -13.47
CA LYS A 26 -1.54 7.59 -13.29
C LYS A 26 -1.91 6.58 -12.21
N ASP A 27 -3.06 6.67 -11.58
CA ASP A 27 -3.41 5.81 -10.43
C ASP A 27 -4.82 5.22 -10.56
N ILE A 28 -5.11 4.22 -9.73
CA ILE A 28 -6.47 3.72 -9.49
C ILE A 28 -6.70 3.84 -7.99
N ARG A 29 -7.77 4.53 -7.60
CA ARG A 29 -8.03 4.87 -6.19
C ARG A 29 -9.37 4.30 -5.72
N ILE A 30 -9.58 4.24 -4.41
CA ILE A 30 -10.88 3.83 -3.85
C ILE A 30 -11.82 5.02 -3.76
N ALA A 31 -12.93 5.02 -4.50
CA ALA A 31 -13.87 6.14 -4.61
C ALA A 31 -14.62 6.45 -3.28
N TRP A 32 -14.88 5.43 -2.44
CA TRP A 32 -15.69 5.59 -1.23
C TRP A 32 -15.07 6.54 -0.18
N ASP A 33 -13.74 6.66 -0.14
CA ASP A 33 -13.05 7.50 0.86
C ASP A 33 -13.18 9.02 0.55
N ILE A 34 -13.61 9.37 -0.67
CA ILE A 34 -13.84 10.76 -1.09
C ILE A 34 -15.12 11.32 -0.45
N LYS A 35 -16.15 10.50 -0.21
CA LYS A 35 -17.44 10.97 0.31
C LYS A 35 -17.46 11.24 1.82
N LYS A 36 -16.53 10.67 2.60
CA LYS A 36 -16.38 11.02 4.03
C LYS A 36 -15.68 12.36 4.25
N LEU A 37 -15.24 13.03 3.19
CA LEU A 37 -14.50 14.29 3.21
C LEU A 37 -15.39 15.54 3.38
N GLY A 38 -16.61 15.38 3.91
CA GLY A 38 -17.53 16.47 4.26
C GLY A 38 -17.28 17.08 5.65
N THR A 39 -16.35 16.55 6.45
CA THR A 39 -16.13 16.99 7.83
C THR A 39 -14.87 17.85 7.96
N LYS A 40 -15.07 19.13 8.31
CA LYS A 40 -14.15 20.17 8.82
C LYS A 40 -12.68 20.19 8.30
N PRO A 41 -12.22 21.29 7.66
CA PRO A 41 -10.91 21.38 7.01
C PRO A 41 -9.69 21.21 7.93
N ALA A 42 -9.83 21.48 9.24
CA ALA A 42 -8.73 21.33 10.20
C ALA A 42 -8.34 19.86 10.48
N TRP A 43 -9.27 18.91 10.28
CA TRP A 43 -9.01 17.48 10.49
C TRP A 43 -8.44 16.80 9.25
N LYS A 44 -8.58 17.41 8.06
CA LYS A 44 -8.05 16.88 6.79
C LYS A 44 -6.53 16.72 6.81
N ARG A 45 -5.79 17.74 7.28
CA ARG A 45 -4.33 17.71 7.33
C ARG A 45 -3.75 16.60 8.21
N ILE A 46 -4.32 16.39 9.40
CA ILE A 46 -3.80 15.40 10.35
C ILE A 46 -4.14 13.96 9.92
N GLN A 47 -5.27 13.75 9.25
CA GLN A 47 -5.69 12.41 8.79
C GLN A 47 -5.06 12.00 7.45
N GLU A 48 -4.67 12.96 6.60
CA GLU A 48 -4.00 12.74 5.31
C GLU A 48 -2.51 12.37 5.49
N GLU A 49 -1.89 12.71 6.62
CA GLU A 49 -0.49 12.42 6.94
C GLU A 49 -0.25 10.98 7.43
N HIS A 50 -1.31 10.22 7.73
CA HIS A 50 -1.16 8.84 8.14
C HIS A 50 -0.87 7.96 6.91
N ILE A 51 0.40 7.53 6.80
CA ILE A 51 0.93 6.61 5.78
C ILE A 51 -0.02 5.43 5.49
N ALA A 52 -0.64 4.86 6.53
CA ALA A 52 -1.61 3.77 6.41
C ALA A 52 -2.83 4.11 5.53
N LYS A 53 -3.33 5.34 5.59
CA LYS A 53 -4.46 5.79 4.75
C LYS A 53 -4.05 5.86 3.29
N ARG A 54 -2.82 6.33 3.01
CA ARG A 54 -2.28 6.41 1.65
C ARG A 54 -2.13 5.03 1.01
N PHE A 55 -1.65 4.04 1.76
CA PHE A 55 -1.57 2.64 1.30
C PHE A 55 -2.94 2.02 1.03
N ARG A 56 -3.97 2.41 1.79
CA ARG A 56 -5.32 1.88 1.61
C ARG A 56 -6.05 2.50 0.42
N TYR A 57 -5.72 3.74 0.07
CA TYR A 57 -6.46 4.53 -0.91
C TYR A 57 -5.88 4.46 -2.32
N SER A 58 -4.55 4.48 -2.47
CA SER A 58 -3.86 4.53 -3.77
C SER A 58 -3.31 3.16 -4.15
N LEU A 59 -3.75 2.62 -5.28
CA LEU A 59 -3.22 1.35 -5.78
C LEU A 59 -1.74 1.48 -6.14
N ARG A 60 -1.29 2.59 -6.72
CA ARG A 60 0.13 2.82 -7.03
C ARG A 60 1.01 2.71 -5.78
N VAL A 61 0.58 3.33 -4.68
CA VAL A 61 1.32 3.32 -3.40
C VAL A 61 1.24 1.95 -2.72
N TYR A 62 0.11 1.26 -2.84
CA TYR A 62 0.00 -0.13 -2.38
C TYR A 62 0.95 -1.06 -3.15
N LEU A 63 0.96 -0.97 -4.48
CA LEU A 63 1.81 -1.79 -5.35
C LEU A 63 3.31 -1.55 -5.10
N SER A 64 3.72 -0.34 -4.71
CA SER A 64 5.14 -0.07 -4.42
C SER A 64 5.66 -0.85 -3.22
N ILE A 65 4.80 -1.25 -2.28
CA ILE A 65 5.17 -2.01 -1.07
C ILE A 65 4.70 -3.47 -1.10
N LEU A 66 4.03 -3.91 -2.17
CA LEU A 66 3.40 -5.23 -2.25
C LEU A 66 4.41 -6.38 -2.09
N TYR A 67 5.65 -6.15 -2.51
CA TYR A 67 6.73 -7.11 -2.41
C TYR A 67 7.85 -6.55 -1.54
N LEU A 68 8.29 -7.32 -0.55
CA LEU A 68 9.47 -6.96 0.25
C LEU A 68 10.74 -6.87 -0.61
N ARG A 69 10.88 -7.77 -1.60
CA ARG A 69 11.96 -7.77 -2.59
C ARG A 69 11.40 -8.21 -3.94
N LEU A 70 11.58 -7.37 -4.96
CA LEU A 70 11.16 -7.70 -6.31
C LEU A 70 12.24 -8.52 -7.03
N PRO A 71 11.87 -9.52 -7.84
CA PRO A 71 12.81 -10.20 -8.72
C PRO A 71 13.48 -9.22 -9.70
N THR A 72 14.73 -9.48 -10.07
CA THR A 72 15.56 -8.58 -10.90
C THR A 72 14.92 -8.20 -12.24
N ASN A 73 14.11 -9.08 -12.82
CA ASN A 73 13.48 -8.90 -14.14
C ASN A 73 11.96 -8.70 -14.04
N PHE A 74 11.46 -8.19 -12.91
CA PHE A 74 10.04 -7.99 -12.68
C PHE A 74 9.74 -6.50 -12.44
N GLN A 75 8.69 -6.00 -13.11
CA GLN A 75 8.22 -4.63 -12.98
C GLN A 75 6.69 -4.62 -13.02
N ILE A 76 6.11 -3.75 -12.21
CA ILE A 76 4.67 -3.47 -12.24
C ILE A 76 4.48 -2.16 -12.98
N ILE A 77 3.64 -2.15 -14.01
CA ILE A 77 3.25 -0.97 -14.76
C ILE A 77 1.78 -0.73 -14.49
N LEU A 78 1.47 0.43 -13.92
CA LEU A 78 0.09 0.86 -13.67
C LEU A 78 -0.23 2.01 -14.60
N ARG A 79 -1.31 1.87 -15.37
CA ARG A 79 -1.78 2.87 -16.35
C ARG A 79 -0.68 3.43 -17.28
N GLY A 80 0.20 2.55 -17.74
CA GLY A 80 1.30 2.91 -18.65
C GLY A 80 2.56 3.47 -17.97
N GLU A 81 2.58 3.63 -16.65
CA GLU A 81 3.74 4.12 -15.91
C GLU A 81 4.25 3.11 -14.89
N ALA A 82 5.55 2.86 -14.93
CA ALA A 82 6.25 2.00 -13.99
C ALA A 82 5.99 2.43 -12.53
N VAL A 83 5.64 1.47 -11.67
CA VAL A 83 5.53 1.68 -10.24
C VAL A 83 6.93 1.56 -9.65
N LYS A 84 7.41 2.64 -9.02
CA LYS A 84 8.70 2.62 -8.31
C LYS A 84 8.53 1.80 -7.02
N PRO A 85 9.37 0.77 -6.79
CA PRO A 85 9.34 0.02 -5.55
C PRO A 85 9.70 0.89 -4.35
N HIS A 86 9.10 0.60 -3.21
CA HIS A 86 9.34 1.32 -1.96
C HIS A 86 9.48 0.32 -0.81
N SER A 87 10.53 0.48 -0.01
CA SER A 87 10.75 -0.32 1.19
C SER A 87 10.18 0.44 2.39
N ILE A 88 9.22 -0.15 3.10
CA ILE A 88 8.65 0.46 4.32
C ILE A 88 9.74 0.66 5.38
N ALA A 89 10.78 -0.19 5.39
CA ALA A 89 11.90 -0.04 6.31
C ALA A 89 12.64 1.29 6.13
N ASP A 90 12.61 1.87 4.92
CA ASP A 90 13.27 3.15 4.61
C ASP A 90 12.52 4.34 5.23
N ASP A 91 11.25 4.17 5.60
CA ASP A 91 10.43 5.20 6.27
C ASP A 91 10.53 5.13 7.80
N LEU A 92 11.14 4.08 8.36
CA LEU A 92 11.22 3.90 9.81
C LEU A 92 12.22 4.88 10.43
N LYS A 93 11.82 5.48 11.55
CA LYS A 93 12.71 6.26 12.42
C LYS A 93 13.22 5.35 13.54
N LEU A 94 14.47 5.53 13.95
CA LEU A 94 15.11 4.72 15.01
C LEU A 94 15.08 3.22 14.69
N VAL A 95 15.71 2.86 13.57
CA VAL A 95 15.71 1.48 13.07
C VAL A 95 16.52 0.58 14.00
N GLU A 96 15.89 -0.49 14.47
CA GLU A 96 16.53 -1.58 15.19
C GLU A 96 16.32 -2.90 14.45
N PHE A 97 17.32 -3.77 14.47
CA PHE A 97 17.27 -5.09 13.85
C PHE A 97 17.22 -6.17 14.92
N VAL A 98 16.06 -6.81 15.07
CA VAL A 98 15.87 -7.89 16.05
C VAL A 98 15.81 -9.23 15.32
N LYS A 99 16.62 -10.19 15.78
CA LYS A 99 16.56 -11.57 15.29
C LYS A 99 15.55 -12.36 16.13
N TYR A 100 14.44 -12.75 15.53
CA TYR A 100 13.52 -13.69 16.15
C TYR A 100 14.03 -15.12 15.99
N SER A 101 14.23 -15.82 17.11
CA SER A 101 14.56 -17.25 17.16
C SER A 101 13.31 -18.02 17.62
N PRO A 102 12.53 -18.62 16.70
CA PRO A 102 11.37 -19.41 17.07
C PRO A 102 11.80 -20.61 17.93
N GLN A 103 11.02 -20.94 18.97
CA GLN A 103 11.26 -22.14 19.76
C GLN A 103 10.86 -23.37 18.95
N CYS A 104 11.81 -23.94 18.21
CA CYS A 104 11.68 -25.30 17.70
C CYS A 104 12.03 -26.27 18.84
N SER A 105 11.03 -26.66 19.62
CA SER A 105 11.08 -27.73 20.63
C SER A 105 12.41 -27.89 21.38
N GLY A 106 12.57 -27.14 22.48
CA GLY A 106 13.55 -27.42 23.55
C GLY A 106 14.76 -26.49 23.59
N HIS A 107 14.58 -25.35 24.27
CA HIS A 107 15.60 -24.38 24.73
C HIS A 107 16.47 -23.68 23.66
N VAL A 108 16.48 -22.33 23.67
CA VAL A 108 17.66 -21.45 23.89
C VAL A 108 17.18 -19.99 24.01
N GLU A 109 17.84 -19.25 24.91
CA GLU A 109 17.63 -17.87 25.31
C GLU A 109 17.74 -16.83 24.17
N VAL A 110 17.05 -15.71 24.34
CA VAL A 110 17.04 -14.57 23.42
C VAL A 110 18.45 -13.95 23.34
N ILE A 111 19.04 -13.90 22.15
CA ILE A 111 20.27 -13.15 21.88
C ILE A 111 19.88 -11.80 21.30
N ILE A 112 20.08 -10.73 22.07
CA ILE A 112 20.01 -9.35 21.58
C ILE A 112 21.34 -9.03 20.89
N LEU A 113 21.30 -8.72 19.60
CA LEU A 113 22.46 -8.22 18.87
C LEU A 113 22.44 -6.69 18.94
N ASN A 114 23.35 -6.13 19.75
CA ASN A 114 23.66 -4.70 19.71
C ASN A 114 24.66 -4.46 18.58
N PHE A 115 24.34 -3.52 17.68
CA PHE A 115 25.25 -2.98 16.68
C PHE A 115 25.62 -1.54 17.05
#